data_AF-A0A1Z9X1E5-F1
#
_entry.id   AF-A0A1Z9X1E5-F1
#
_cell.length_a   1.000
_cell.length_b   1.000
_cell.length_c   1.000
_cell.angle_alpha   90.00
_cell.angle_beta   90.00
_cell.angle_gamma   90.00
#
_symmetry.space_group_name_H-M   'P 1'
#
loop_
_entity.id
_entity.type
_entity.pdbx_description
1 polymer ?
#
loop_
_entity_poly.entity_id
_entity_poly.type
_entity_poly.pdbx_seq_one_letter_code
_entity_poly.pdbx_strand_id
1 'polypeptide(L)' 'MLQDFGNSICVNYSVIGSKTLPKSSVVKIQLAGNCVSLFNKSDNALDIHAPRKALAHNLFVRAKKVFPHAVVIEVDC' A
#
# COMPACT_ATOMS: atom_id res chain seq x y z
N MET A 1 2.91 8.29 1.61
CA MET A 1 1.90 8.57 2.65
C MET A 1 0.50 8.50 2.02
N LEU A 2 -0.41 7.71 2.59
CA LEU A 2 -1.77 7.47 2.05
C LEU A 2 -2.72 8.62 2.46
N GLN A 3 -3.43 9.20 1.49
CA GLN A 3 -4.41 10.27 1.71
C GLN A 3 -5.78 9.86 1.15
N ASP A 4 -6.84 10.06 1.95
CA ASP A 4 -8.21 9.63 1.64
C ASP A 4 -8.99 10.72 0.89
N PHE A 5 -9.64 10.32 -0.19
CA PHE A 5 -10.52 11.15 -1.03
C PHE A 5 -11.92 10.50 -1.18
N GLY A 6 -12.39 9.78 -0.16
CA GLY A 6 -13.68 9.10 -0.16
C GLY A 6 -13.57 7.71 -0.79
N ASN A 7 -13.85 7.59 -2.09
CA ASN A 7 -13.82 6.30 -2.81
C ASN A 7 -12.43 5.92 -3.34
N SER A 8 -11.48 6.84 -3.23
CA SER A 8 -10.12 6.70 -3.75
C SER A 8 -9.09 7.12 -2.72
N ILE A 9 -7.89 6.59 -2.87
CA ILE A 9 -6.73 6.86 -2.04
C ILE A 9 -5.62 7.38 -2.93
N CYS A 10 -5.08 8.54 -2.59
CA CYS A 10 -3.82 8.99 -3.17
C CYS A 10 -2.67 8.34 -2.39
N VAL A 11 -1.86 7.59 -3.11
CA VAL A 11 -0.65 6.96 -2.61
C VAL A 11 0.53 7.84 -3.02
N ASN A 12 1.14 8.53 -2.07
CA ASN A 12 2.42 9.19 -2.29
C ASN A 12 3.54 8.18 -2.05
N TYR A 13 4.21 7.72 -3.10
CA TYR A 13 5.24 6.67 -3.03
C TYR A 13 6.67 7.21 -3.20
N SER A 14 6.83 8.49 -3.54
CA SER A 14 8.10 9.23 -3.47
C SER A 14 7.86 10.73 -3.30
N VAL A 15 8.93 11.53 -3.20
CA VAL A 15 8.85 13.02 -3.16
C VAL A 15 8.25 13.60 -4.46
N ILE A 16 8.33 12.86 -5.56
CA ILE A 16 7.97 13.31 -6.91
C ILE A 16 6.79 12.54 -7.52
N GLY A 17 6.25 11.54 -6.82
CA GLY A 17 5.29 10.59 -7.37
C GLY A 17 4.11 10.33 -6.46
N SER A 18 2.92 10.61 -6.97
CA SER A 18 1.66 10.24 -6.35
C SER A 18 0.78 9.49 -7.36
N LYS A 19 -0.01 8.53 -6.86
CA LYS A 19 -0.97 7.80 -7.69
C LYS A 19 -2.28 7.68 -6.94
N THR A 20 -3.35 8.15 -7.56
CA THR A 20 -4.70 7.95 -7.05
C THR A 20 -5.22 6.60 -7.51
N LEU A 21 -5.68 5.78 -6.57
CA LEU A 21 -6.22 4.45 -6.80
C LEU A 21 -7.64 4.37 -6.20
N PRO A 22 -8.62 3.76 -6.88
CA PRO A 22 -9.88 3.40 -6.25
C PRO A 22 -9.65 2.44 -5.08
N LYS A 23 -10.35 2.61 -3.95
CA LYS A 23 -10.22 1.71 -2.79
C LYS A 23 -10.49 0.26 -3.16
N SER A 24 -11.50 0.01 -3.99
CA SER A 24 -11.88 -1.32 -4.48
C SER A 24 -10.89 -1.95 -5.48
N SER A 25 -9.89 -1.20 -5.94
CA SER A 25 -8.93 -1.70 -6.94
C SER A 25 -7.79 -2.52 -6.35
N VAL A 26 -7.49 -2.31 -5.05
CA VAL A 26 -6.42 -3.02 -4.34
C VAL A 26 -6.98 -4.30 -3.73
N VAL A 27 -6.49 -5.44 -4.18
CA VAL A 27 -6.99 -6.77 -3.76
C VAL A 27 -5.99 -7.54 -2.92
N LYS A 28 -4.73 -7.12 -2.89
CA LYS A 28 -3.69 -7.73 -2.06
C LYS A 28 -2.72 -6.65 -1.57
N ILE A 29 -2.30 -6.75 -0.32
CA ILE A 29 -1.28 -5.92 0.33
C ILE A 29 -0.18 -6.85 0.81
N GLN A 30 1.06 -6.55 0.43
CA GLN A 30 2.22 -7.30 0.89
C GLN A 30 3.19 -6.38 1.64
N LEU A 31 3.72 -6.86 2.77
CA LEU A 31 4.87 -6.27 3.44
C LEU A 31 6.08 -7.19 3.23
N ALA A 32 7.17 -6.66 2.67
CA ALA A 32 8.45 -7.35 2.54
C ALA A 32 9.58 -6.38 2.93
N GLY A 33 10.24 -6.64 4.06
CA GLY A 33 11.28 -5.75 4.61
C GLY A 33 10.77 -4.33 4.89
N ASN A 34 11.26 -3.34 4.13
CA ASN A 34 10.85 -1.94 4.22
C ASN A 34 9.94 -1.48 3.05
N CYS A 35 9.40 -2.41 2.27
CA CYS A 35 8.50 -2.13 1.15
C CYS A 35 7.08 -2.61 1.43
N VAL A 36 6.09 -1.77 1.10
CA VAL A 36 4.67 -2.14 1.06
C VAL A 36 4.21 -2.14 -0.39
N SER A 37 3.77 -3.29 -0.88
CA SER A 37 3.28 -3.46 -2.25
C SER A 37 1.76 -3.57 -2.25
N LEU A 38 1.11 -2.77 -3.08
CA LEU A 38 -0.35 -2.79 -3.30
C LEU A 38 -0.65 -3.41 -4.66
N PHE A 39 -1.35 -4.53 -4.70
CA PHE A 39 -1.64 -5.26 -5.93
C PHE A 39 -3.09 -5.06 -6.36
N ASN A 40 -3.29 -4.90 -7.67
CA ASN A 40 -4.61 -4.91 -8.27
C ASN A 40 -5.04 -6.30 -8.77
N LYS A 41 -6.24 -6.41 -9.33
CA LYS A 41 -6.79 -7.67 -9.87
C LYS A 41 -5.99 -8.27 -11.03
N SER A 42 -5.18 -7.47 -11.71
CA SER A 42 -4.29 -7.90 -12.78
C SER A 42 -2.89 -8.27 -12.27
N ASP A 43 -2.72 -8.37 -10.94
CA ASP A 43 -1.47 -8.63 -10.23
C ASP A 43 -0.36 -7.59 -10.47
N ASN A 44 -0.73 -6.40 -10.96
CA ASN A 44 0.20 -5.27 -11.04
C ASN A 44 0.40 -4.68 -9.64
N ALA A 45 1.67 -4.54 -9.25
CA ALA A 45 2.06 -3.96 -7.97
C ALA A 45 2.34 -2.45 -8.07
N LEU A 46 1.93 -1.71 -7.05
CA LEU A 46 2.49 -0.41 -6.71
C LEU A 46 3.35 -0.59 -5.46
N ASP A 47 4.66 -0.46 -5.62
CA ASP A 47 5.62 -0.58 -4.53
C ASP A 47 5.85 0.76 -3.84
N ILE A 48 5.78 0.73 -2.51
CA ILE A 48 5.97 1.90 -1.66
C ILE A 48 7.13 1.61 -0.72
N HIS A 49 8.31 2.11 -1.08
CA HIS A 49 9.50 1.97 -0.25
C HIS A 49 9.47 3.00 0.89
N ALA A 50 9.58 2.50 2.12
CA ALA A 50 9.80 3.34 3.29
C ALA A 50 11.29 3.38 3.65
N PRO A 51 11.81 4.49 4.18
CA PRO A 51 13.22 4.58 4.60
C PRO A 51 13.64 3.58 5.68
N ARG A 52 12.69 3.06 6.48
CA ARG A 52 12.93 2.14 7.60
C ARG A 52 11.80 1.12 7.74
N LYS A 53 12.10 -0.09 8.24
CA LYS A 53 11.12 -1.17 8.47
C LYS A 53 9.93 -0.72 9.35
N ALA A 54 10.19 0.05 10.42
CA ALA A 54 9.13 0.57 11.30
C ALA A 54 8.12 1.48 10.56
N LEU A 55 8.60 2.29 9.61
CA LEU A 55 7.73 3.15 8.80
C LEU A 55 6.93 2.34 7.78
N ALA A 56 7.53 1.31 7.18
CA ALA A 56 6.83 0.37 6.31
C ALA A 56 5.72 -0.35 7.08
N HIS A 57 6.00 -0.80 8.31
CA HIS A 57 5.00 -1.44 9.16
C HIS A 57 3.83 -0.50 9.49
N ASN A 58 4.10 0.76 9.86
CA ASN A 58 3.05 1.76 10.08
C ASN A 58 2.21 2.02 8.82
N LEU A 59 2.86 2.12 7.66
CA LEU A 59 2.19 2.26 6.38
C LEU A 59 1.31 1.04 6.07
N PHE A 60 1.82 -0.15 6.32
CA PHE A 60 1.14 -1.41 6.10
C PHE A 60 -0.09 -1.57 6.99
N VAL A 61 0.02 -1.30 8.30
CA VAL A 61 -1.13 -1.25 9.22
C VAL A 61 -2.19 -0.26 8.74
N ARG A 62 -1.77 0.91 8.22
CA ARG A 62 -2.69 1.89 7.65
C ARG A 62 -3.34 1.37 6.36
N ALA A 63 -2.59 0.71 5.48
CA ALA A 63 -3.11 0.11 4.26
C ALA A 63 -4.17 -0.96 4.56
N LYS A 64 -3.97 -1.82 5.57
CA LYS A 64 -4.98 -2.82 6.02
C LYS A 64 -6.32 -2.16 6.37
N LYS A 65 -6.29 -1.01 7.07
CA LYS A 65 -7.50 -0.26 7.44
C LYS A 65 -8.19 0.38 6.24
N VAL A 66 -7.41 0.83 5.27
CA VAL A 66 -7.89 1.52 4.07
C VAL A 66 -8.48 0.56 3.04
N PHE A 67 -7.90 -0.63 2.91
CA PHE A 67 -8.33 -1.67 1.98
C PHE A 67 -8.73 -2.93 2.77
N PRO A 68 -9.83 -2.89 3.54
CA PRO A 68 -10.20 -3.96 4.47
C PRO A 68 -10.59 -5.28 3.77
N HIS A 69 -10.84 -5.24 2.45
CA HIS A 69 -11.17 -6.40 1.63
C HIS A 69 -9.95 -7.03 0.95
N ALA A 70 -8.77 -6.39 1.03
CA ALA A 70 -7.56 -6.90 0.40
C ALA A 70 -6.98 -8.05 1.21
N VAL A 71 -6.48 -9.07 0.52
CA VAL A 71 -5.70 -10.16 1.12
C VAL A 71 -4.39 -9.58 1.64
N VAL A 72 -3.96 -10.00 2.83
CA VAL A 72 -2.77 -9.47 3.49
C VAL A 72 -1.71 -10.57 3.57
N ILE A 73 -0.49 -10.25 3.13
CA ILE A 73 0.65 -11.16 3.20
C ILE A 73 1.83 -10.44 3.86
N GLU A 74 2.41 -11.06 4.87
CA GLU A 74 3.66 -10.63 5.49
C GLU A 74 4.72 -11.65 5.12
N VAL A 75 5.78 -11.20 4.46
CA VAL A 75 6.93 -12.04 4.12
C VAL A 75 8.03 -11.67 5.09
N ASP A 76 8.28 -12.56 6.06
CA ASP A 76 9.47 -12.45 6.90
C ASP A 76 10.71 -12.71 6.03
N CYS A 77 11.56 -11.70 5.95
CA CYS A 77 12.87 -11.75 5.28
C CYS A 77 13.98 -11.45 6.30
#